data_AF-A0A453PKW3-F1
#
_entry.id   AF-A0A453PKW3-F1
#
_cell.length_a   1.000
_cell.length_b   1.000
_cell.length_c   1.000
_cell.angle_alpha   90.00
_cell.angle_beta   90.00
_cell.angle_gamma   90.00
#
_symmetry.space_group_name_H-M   'P 1'
#
loop_
_entity.id
_entity.type
_entity.pdbx_description
1 polymer ?
#
loop_
_entity_poly.entity_id
_entity_poly.type
_entity_poly.pdbx_seq_one_letter_code
_entity_poly.pdbx_strand_id
1 'polypeptide(L)'
;PVQFGSPPPLAARPPPFPPSPWGNPRTFWRPPRNLGGARAPARPTPPAAMPLFMSDEELRLLGGDVAAVAERADAAIRELRNQVDTVRAEADAAAIAAEQTCALLEQRFTTLSAEVDRYQAEAAEHTAASERRAADLASSQAEIHQLRIQAIAKDGEVERLKVEISELHKSKCQSLELIEQRDAEIREKDGVIQSYHDKMVNQADSSAGKEARIHEVESKLTHCQATCNRIEQEKELLEKHNLWLDEELKAKVKNLSDLRKANMDEESRMSAKIAELEREISESTSSLRRSKERISELEQRVSYMEKELLSAKDAAAANEQRLGAELST
;
A
#
# COMPACT_ATOMS: atom_id res chain seq x y z
N PRO A 1 -42.36 -22.18 -25.39
CA PRO A 1 -42.89 -20.82 -25.63
C PRO A 1 -41.79 -19.91 -26.21
N VAL A 2 -41.39 -20.05 -27.48
CA VAL A 2 -42.04 -19.47 -28.69
C VAL A 2 -42.91 -18.25 -28.40
N GLN A 3 -42.38 -17.06 -28.68
CA GLN A 3 -43.11 -15.94 -29.29
C GLN A 3 -42.09 -14.96 -29.92
N PHE A 4 -41.98 -14.99 -31.26
CA PHE A 4 -42.37 -13.91 -32.19
C PHE A 4 -41.55 -12.62 -31.97
N GLY A 5 -40.55 -12.27 -32.77
CA GLY A 5 -40.61 -12.18 -34.24
C GLY A 5 -41.01 -10.76 -34.63
N SER A 6 -40.06 -9.82 -34.64
CA SER A 6 -40.21 -8.48 -35.23
C SER A 6 -39.29 -8.37 -36.45
N PRO A 7 -39.77 -7.82 -37.58
CA PRO A 7 -39.13 -7.95 -38.89
C PRO A 7 -38.00 -6.93 -39.09
N PRO A 8 -37.05 -7.19 -40.01
CA PRO A 8 -36.00 -6.23 -40.36
C PRO A 8 -36.58 -5.07 -41.19
N PRO A 9 -36.02 -3.86 -41.09
CA PRO A 9 -36.44 -2.74 -41.91
C PRO A 9 -36.06 -2.98 -43.38
N LEU A 10 -37.02 -2.69 -44.24
CA LEU A 10 -36.94 -2.70 -45.70
C LEU A 10 -35.70 -1.98 -46.22
N ALA A 11 -35.08 -2.60 -47.22
CA ALA A 11 -34.03 -2.05 -48.05
C ALA A 11 -34.38 -0.64 -48.53
N ALA A 12 -33.59 0.33 -48.08
CA ALA A 12 -33.59 1.67 -48.65
C ALA A 12 -33.12 1.58 -50.10
N ARG A 13 -33.99 2.00 -51.02
CA ARG A 13 -33.71 2.20 -52.44
C ARG A 13 -32.41 3.02 -52.61
N PRO A 14 -31.56 2.69 -53.60
CA PRO A 14 -30.46 3.56 -53.97
C PRO A 14 -31.00 4.91 -54.49
N PRO A 15 -30.29 6.03 -54.25
CA PRO A 15 -30.66 7.32 -54.80
C PRO A 15 -30.60 7.28 -56.33
N PRO A 16 -31.43 8.08 -57.04
CA PRO A 16 -31.37 8.16 -58.48
C PRO A 16 -30.01 8.75 -58.91
N PHE A 17 -29.41 8.12 -59.93
CA PHE A 17 -28.26 8.64 -60.66
C PHE A 17 -28.45 10.13 -61.00
N PRO A 18 -27.39 10.96 -60.91
CA PRO A 18 -27.43 12.30 -61.47
C PRO A 18 -27.60 12.22 -63.01
N PRO A 19 -28.40 13.10 -63.62
CA PRO A 19 -28.55 13.10 -65.07
C PRO A 19 -27.23 13.47 -65.74
N SER A 20 -26.88 12.73 -66.77
CA SER A 20 -25.77 13.02 -67.68
C SER A 20 -25.89 14.44 -68.27
N PRO A 21 -24.79 15.21 -68.41
CA PRO A 21 -24.83 16.55 -68.98
C PRO A 21 -24.74 16.54 -70.52
N TRP A 22 -25.28 15.51 -71.18
CA TRP A 22 -25.29 15.40 -72.64
C TRP A 22 -26.72 15.45 -73.16
N GLY A 23 -27.34 16.60 -72.91
CA GLY A 23 -28.55 17.03 -73.59
C GLY A 23 -28.20 17.55 -74.98
N ASN A 24 -28.42 16.69 -75.97
CA ASN A 24 -28.44 16.98 -77.40
C ASN A 24 -29.22 18.28 -77.72
N PRO A 25 -28.64 19.32 -78.35
CA PRO A 25 -29.41 20.33 -79.06
C PRO A 25 -29.31 20.06 -80.56
N ARG A 26 -29.96 18.98 -81.02
CA ARG A 26 -30.55 18.99 -82.36
C ARG A 26 -31.87 19.73 -82.21
N THR A 27 -31.91 21.01 -82.62
CA THR A 27 -32.92 21.52 -83.55
C THR A 27 -32.79 23.02 -83.78
N PHE A 28 -32.96 23.39 -85.06
CA PHE A 28 -33.40 24.69 -85.57
C PHE A 28 -32.46 25.89 -85.42
N TRP A 29 -31.33 25.84 -86.14
CA TRP A 29 -30.94 27.02 -86.92
C TRP A 29 -31.48 26.85 -88.34
N ARG A 30 -32.61 27.52 -88.59
CA ARG A 30 -33.09 27.79 -89.94
C ARG A 30 -32.05 28.71 -90.62
N PRO A 31 -31.65 28.44 -91.86
CA PRO A 31 -31.02 29.49 -92.67
C PRO A 31 -32.06 30.61 -92.84
N PRO A 32 -31.65 31.90 -92.89
CA PRO A 32 -32.58 32.95 -93.29
C PRO A 32 -33.07 32.64 -94.69
N ARG A 33 -34.36 32.28 -94.73
CA ARG A 33 -35.17 32.08 -95.93
C ARG A 33 -35.35 33.46 -96.55
N ASN A 34 -34.97 33.60 -97.82
CA ASN A 34 -35.49 34.60 -98.75
C ASN A 34 -35.74 36.00 -98.17
N LEU A 35 -34.71 36.85 -98.23
CA LEU A 35 -34.92 38.30 -98.30
C LEU A 35 -34.14 38.83 -99.50
N GLY A 36 -34.85 39.54 -100.36
CA GLY A 36 -34.27 40.21 -101.53
C GLY A 36 -34.22 39.31 -102.75
N GLY A 37 -35.39 39.03 -103.33
CA GLY A 37 -35.44 38.64 -104.73
C GLY A 37 -34.69 39.69 -105.53
N ALA A 38 -33.56 39.27 -106.10
CA ALA A 38 -32.96 39.97 -107.22
C ALA A 38 -34.04 40.01 -108.31
N ARG A 39 -34.76 41.14 -108.36
CA ARG A 39 -35.62 41.44 -109.49
C ARG A 39 -34.65 41.54 -110.66
N ALA A 40 -34.62 40.47 -111.47
CA ALA A 40 -33.95 40.49 -112.76
C ALA A 40 -34.30 41.83 -113.42
N PRO A 41 -33.32 42.59 -113.97
CA PRO A 41 -33.65 43.77 -114.74
C PRO A 41 -34.66 43.30 -115.79
N ALA A 42 -35.84 43.92 -115.75
CA ALA A 42 -36.91 43.59 -116.67
C ALA A 42 -36.29 43.58 -118.07
N ARG A 43 -36.52 42.47 -118.79
CA ARG A 43 -36.25 42.36 -120.23
C ARG A 43 -36.62 43.70 -120.87
N PRO A 44 -35.75 44.28 -121.73
CA PRO A 44 -36.06 45.54 -122.38
C PRO A 44 -37.43 45.39 -123.03
N THR A 45 -38.35 46.26 -122.64
CA THR A 45 -39.59 46.47 -123.38
C THR A 45 -39.21 46.64 -124.85
N PRO A 46 -39.86 45.93 -125.80
CA PRO A 46 -39.56 46.13 -127.22
C PRO A 46 -39.65 47.63 -127.52
N PRO A 47 -38.78 48.18 -128.39
CA PRO A 47 -38.83 49.60 -128.70
C PRO A 47 -40.24 49.92 -129.15
N ALA A 48 -40.97 50.68 -128.32
CA ALA A 48 -42.16 51.38 -128.78
C ALA A 48 -41.71 52.12 -130.05
N ALA A 49 -42.47 51.93 -131.14
CA ALA A 49 -42.16 52.48 -132.44
C ALA A 49 -41.61 53.90 -132.28
N MET A 50 -40.44 54.19 -132.87
CA MET A 50 -39.84 55.53 -132.81
C MET A 50 -40.95 56.53 -133.15
N PRO A 51 -41.32 57.43 -132.22
CA PRO A 51 -42.34 58.42 -132.50
C PRO A 51 -41.81 59.27 -133.65
N LEU A 52 -42.45 59.18 -134.80
CA LEU A 52 -42.13 60.07 -135.91
C LEU A 52 -42.43 61.50 -135.43
N PHE A 53 -41.50 62.44 -135.66
CA PHE A 53 -41.67 63.85 -135.25
C PHE A 53 -42.87 64.53 -135.93
N MET A 54 -43.42 63.86 -136.94
CA MET A 54 -44.57 64.25 -137.73
C MET A 54 -45.24 62.98 -138.26
N SER A 55 -46.57 62.92 -138.19
CA SER A 55 -47.35 61.85 -138.81
C SER A 55 -47.41 62.03 -140.34
N ASP A 56 -47.62 60.94 -141.09
CA ASP A 56 -47.73 60.99 -142.57
C ASP A 56 -48.85 61.94 -143.05
N GLU A 57 -49.90 62.11 -142.24
CA GLU A 57 -50.99 63.07 -142.47
C GLU A 57 -50.53 64.54 -142.31
N GLU A 58 -49.75 64.83 -141.26
CA GLU A 58 -49.20 66.17 -141.01
C GLU A 58 -48.14 66.55 -142.07
N LEU A 59 -47.37 65.57 -142.55
CA LEU A 59 -46.38 65.76 -143.62
C LEU A 59 -47.05 66.09 -144.96
N ARG A 60 -48.23 65.51 -145.24
CA ARG A 60 -49.03 65.84 -146.44
C ARG A 60 -49.61 67.25 -146.42
N LEU A 61 -50.03 67.73 -145.25
CA LEU A 61 -50.63 69.06 -145.08
C LEU A 61 -49.58 70.18 -145.06
N LEU A 62 -48.41 69.93 -144.47
CA LEU A 62 -47.35 70.93 -144.27
C LEU A 62 -46.17 70.78 -145.25
N GLY A 63 -46.18 69.75 -146.10
CA GLY A 63 -45.06 69.43 -147.02
C GLY A 63 -44.73 70.51 -148.06
N GLY A 64 -45.60 71.51 -148.25
CA GLY A 64 -45.32 72.70 -149.07
C GLY A 64 -44.63 73.85 -148.32
N ASP A 65 -44.60 73.82 -146.98
CA ASP A 65 -44.01 74.84 -146.11
C ASP A 65 -42.83 74.24 -145.32
N VAL A 66 -41.64 74.40 -145.90
CA VAL A 66 -40.38 73.87 -145.34
C VAL A 66 -40.08 74.48 -143.96
N ALA A 67 -40.51 75.71 -143.68
CA ALA A 67 -40.23 76.38 -142.40
C ALA A 67 -41.09 75.80 -141.26
N ALA A 68 -42.37 75.51 -141.52
CA ALA A 68 -43.26 74.86 -140.55
C ALA A 68 -42.82 73.42 -140.22
N VAL A 69 -42.33 72.69 -141.22
CA VAL A 69 -41.75 71.35 -141.03
C VAL A 69 -40.48 71.39 -140.18
N ALA A 70 -39.60 72.38 -140.40
CA ALA A 70 -38.37 72.58 -139.63
C ALA A 70 -38.66 72.97 -138.16
N GLU A 71 -39.58 73.91 -137.90
CA GLU A 71 -39.96 74.29 -136.53
C GLU A 71 -40.59 73.14 -135.75
N ARG A 72 -41.37 72.27 -136.42
CA ARG A 72 -41.93 71.06 -135.80
C ARG A 72 -40.84 70.05 -135.45
N ALA A 73 -39.86 69.87 -136.33
CA ALA A 73 -38.68 69.05 -136.05
C ALA A 73 -37.85 69.64 -134.90
N ASP A 74 -37.62 70.95 -134.88
CA ASP A 74 -36.88 71.64 -133.80
C ASP A 74 -37.63 71.60 -132.46
N ALA A 75 -38.96 71.69 -132.47
CA ALA A 75 -39.79 71.49 -131.28
C ALA A 75 -39.70 70.05 -130.76
N ALA A 76 -39.74 69.04 -131.65
CA ALA A 76 -39.54 67.64 -131.29
C ALA A 76 -38.11 67.39 -130.76
N ILE A 77 -37.10 68.02 -131.34
CA ILE A 77 -35.70 67.95 -130.87
C ILE A 77 -35.57 68.59 -129.49
N ARG A 78 -36.20 69.76 -129.24
CA ARG A 78 -36.23 70.41 -127.92
C ARG A 78 -36.93 69.55 -126.87
N GLU A 79 -38.08 68.98 -127.22
CA GLU A 79 -38.83 68.08 -126.34
C GLU A 79 -38.05 66.80 -126.02
N LEU A 80 -37.46 66.15 -127.02
CA LEU A 80 -36.58 64.99 -126.82
C LEU A 80 -35.35 65.33 -125.98
N ARG A 81 -34.75 66.52 -126.15
CA ARG A 81 -33.65 67.00 -125.30
C ARG A 81 -34.11 67.16 -123.85
N ASN A 82 -35.26 67.79 -123.61
CA ASN A 82 -35.82 67.93 -122.27
C ASN A 82 -36.13 66.57 -121.62
N GLN A 83 -36.65 65.61 -122.39
CA GLN A 83 -36.91 64.25 -121.91
C GLN A 83 -35.60 63.51 -121.59
N VAL A 84 -34.57 63.64 -122.43
CA VAL A 84 -33.24 63.09 -122.16
C VAL A 84 -32.63 63.71 -120.91
N ASP A 85 -32.74 65.03 -120.74
CA ASP A 85 -32.22 65.72 -119.55
C ASP A 85 -32.98 65.32 -118.28
N THR A 86 -34.30 65.11 -118.37
CA THR A 86 -35.13 64.63 -117.25
C THR A 86 -34.77 63.20 -116.86
N VAL A 87 -34.70 62.30 -117.85
CA VAL A 87 -34.30 60.90 -117.62
C VAL A 87 -32.88 60.83 -117.07
N ARG A 88 -31.96 61.69 -117.55
CA ARG A 88 -30.60 61.80 -117.02
C ARG A 88 -30.61 62.28 -115.56
N ALA A 89 -31.37 63.33 -115.22
CA ALA A 89 -31.48 63.83 -113.86
C ALA A 89 -32.12 62.79 -112.91
N GLU A 90 -33.14 62.07 -113.36
CA GLU A 90 -33.76 60.97 -112.62
C GLU A 90 -32.78 59.80 -112.41
N ALA A 91 -32.00 59.45 -113.44
CA ALA A 91 -30.96 58.43 -113.33
C ALA A 91 -29.85 58.85 -112.35
N ASP A 92 -29.41 60.11 -112.40
CA ASP A 92 -28.41 60.67 -111.47
C ASP A 92 -28.95 60.70 -110.03
N ALA A 93 -30.21 61.13 -109.83
CA ALA A 93 -30.87 61.10 -108.52
C ALA A 93 -31.02 59.67 -107.98
N ALA A 94 -31.39 58.72 -108.84
CA ALA A 94 -31.48 57.31 -108.48
C ALA A 94 -30.09 56.72 -108.14
N ALA A 95 -29.03 57.11 -108.86
CA ALA A 95 -27.66 56.72 -108.57
C ALA A 95 -27.21 57.26 -107.21
N ILE A 96 -27.43 58.55 -106.93
CA ILE A 96 -27.12 59.17 -105.62
C ILE A 96 -27.90 58.48 -104.50
N ALA A 97 -29.19 58.22 -104.67
CA ALA A 97 -30.00 57.55 -103.66
C ALA A 97 -29.52 56.10 -103.40
N ALA A 98 -29.10 55.39 -104.46
CA ALA A 98 -28.50 54.07 -104.34
C ALA A 98 -27.17 54.14 -103.58
N GLU A 99 -26.27 55.07 -103.91
CA GLU A 99 -25.00 55.28 -103.21
C GLU A 99 -25.19 55.61 -101.72
N GLN A 100 -26.12 56.52 -101.40
CA GLN A 100 -26.45 56.87 -100.01
C GLN A 100 -27.00 55.67 -99.24
N THR A 101 -27.87 54.87 -99.88
CA THR A 101 -28.42 53.66 -99.27
C THR A 101 -27.34 52.60 -99.04
N CYS A 102 -26.44 52.42 -100.01
CA CYS A 102 -25.29 51.52 -99.90
C CYS A 102 -24.37 51.95 -98.74
N ALA A 103 -24.00 53.23 -98.67
CA ALA A 103 -23.15 53.76 -97.60
C ALA A 103 -23.77 53.55 -96.20
N LEU A 104 -25.08 53.75 -96.06
CA LEU A 104 -25.79 53.51 -94.81
C LEU A 104 -25.79 52.01 -94.43
N LEU A 105 -25.99 51.12 -95.41
CA LEU A 105 -25.96 49.68 -95.18
C LEU A 105 -24.56 49.19 -94.80
N GLU A 106 -23.52 49.70 -95.45
CA GLU A 106 -22.12 49.41 -95.11
C GLU A 106 -21.77 49.86 -93.69
N GLN A 107 -22.16 51.09 -93.32
CA GLN A 107 -21.98 51.59 -91.95
C GLN A 107 -22.74 50.73 -90.92
N ARG A 108 -23.96 50.32 -91.24
CA ARG A 108 -24.74 49.44 -90.36
C ARG A 108 -24.12 48.05 -90.25
N PHE A 109 -23.64 47.48 -91.35
CA PHE A 109 -23.01 46.18 -91.38
C PHE A 109 -21.71 46.17 -90.56
N THR A 110 -20.87 47.20 -90.71
CA THR A 110 -19.63 47.35 -89.92
C THR A 110 -19.92 47.49 -88.42
N THR A 111 -20.93 48.28 -88.05
CA THR A 111 -21.35 48.45 -86.65
C THR A 111 -21.87 47.13 -86.07
N LEU A 112 -22.78 46.45 -86.77
CA LEU A 112 -23.33 45.15 -86.34
C LEU A 112 -22.25 44.08 -86.25
N SER A 113 -21.28 44.06 -87.17
CA SER A 113 -20.17 43.11 -87.14
C SER A 113 -19.29 43.33 -85.90
N ALA A 114 -18.97 44.59 -85.58
CA ALA A 114 -18.21 44.92 -84.37
C ALA A 114 -18.98 44.57 -83.08
N GLU A 115 -20.30 44.76 -83.07
CA GLU A 115 -21.15 44.33 -81.95
C GLU A 115 -21.17 42.81 -81.79
N VAL A 116 -21.25 42.07 -82.90
CA VAL A 116 -21.18 40.60 -82.90
C VAL A 116 -19.84 40.12 -82.37
N ASP A 117 -18.72 40.70 -82.80
CA ASP A 117 -17.39 40.36 -82.31
C ASP A 117 -17.26 40.63 -80.81
N ARG A 118 -17.79 41.77 -80.34
CA ARG A 118 -17.82 42.10 -78.90
C ARG A 118 -18.63 41.08 -78.11
N TYR A 119 -19.84 40.74 -78.55
CA TYR A 119 -20.67 39.74 -77.86
C TYR A 119 -20.04 38.35 -77.87
N GLN A 120 -19.34 37.97 -78.94
CA GLN A 120 -18.58 36.72 -78.98
C GLN A 120 -17.43 36.72 -77.98
N ALA A 121 -16.70 37.84 -77.85
CA ALA A 121 -15.64 37.99 -76.86
C ALA A 121 -16.18 37.92 -75.43
N GLU A 122 -17.27 38.63 -75.13
CA GLU A 122 -17.95 38.59 -73.83
C GLU A 122 -18.46 37.17 -73.50
N ALA A 123 -19.05 36.46 -74.47
CA ALA A 123 -19.50 35.09 -74.28
C ALA A 123 -18.34 34.12 -74.00
N ALA A 124 -17.20 34.28 -74.71
CA ALA A 124 -16.00 33.49 -74.46
C ALA A 124 -15.41 33.77 -73.08
N GLU A 125 -15.37 35.04 -72.65
CA GLU A 125 -14.91 35.43 -71.32
C GLU A 125 -15.82 34.86 -70.22
N HIS A 126 -17.14 34.98 -70.37
CA HIS A 126 -18.10 34.40 -69.43
C HIS A 126 -17.99 32.88 -69.35
N THR A 127 -17.77 32.21 -70.48
CA THR A 127 -17.56 30.76 -70.52
C THR A 127 -16.28 30.38 -69.77
N ALA A 128 -15.17 31.05 -70.05
CA ALA A 128 -13.91 30.82 -69.35
C ALA A 128 -14.00 31.12 -67.84
N ALA A 129 -14.71 32.18 -67.45
CA ALA A 129 -14.94 32.51 -66.05
C ALA A 129 -15.82 31.47 -65.35
N SER A 130 -16.83 30.94 -66.03
CA SER A 130 -17.68 29.85 -65.53
C SER A 130 -16.88 28.56 -65.33
N GLU A 131 -16.03 28.20 -66.29
CA GLU A 131 -15.16 27.01 -66.21
C GLU A 131 -14.17 27.11 -65.05
N ARG A 132 -13.54 28.29 -64.85
CA ARG A 132 -12.65 28.52 -63.69
C ARG A 132 -13.39 28.34 -62.38
N ARG A 133 -14.57 28.97 -62.22
CA ARG A 133 -15.39 28.82 -61.01
C ARG A 133 -15.83 27.37 -60.78
N ALA A 134 -16.15 26.63 -61.85
CA ALA A 134 -16.49 25.21 -61.75
C ALA A 134 -15.30 24.37 -61.27
N ALA A 135 -14.08 24.65 -61.74
CA ALA A 135 -12.86 24.00 -61.27
C ALA A 135 -12.56 24.31 -59.80
N ASP A 136 -12.70 25.56 -59.37
CA ASP A 136 -12.50 25.97 -57.97
C ASP A 136 -13.53 25.30 -57.03
N LEU A 137 -14.79 25.21 -57.45
CA LEU A 137 -15.83 24.49 -56.72
C LEU A 137 -15.52 22.98 -56.63
N ALA A 138 -15.04 22.36 -57.70
CA ALA A 138 -14.65 20.95 -57.68
C ALA A 138 -13.47 20.69 -56.74
N SER A 139 -12.46 21.57 -56.75
CA SER A 139 -11.29 21.50 -55.87
C SER A 139 -11.67 21.63 -54.39
N SER A 140 -12.45 22.66 -54.05
CA SER A 140 -12.92 22.86 -52.67
C SER A 140 -13.84 21.73 -52.18
N GLN A 141 -14.68 21.16 -53.06
CA GLN A 141 -15.48 19.98 -52.72
C GLN A 141 -14.59 18.77 -52.42
N ALA A 142 -13.55 18.52 -53.22
CA ALA A 142 -12.59 17.44 -52.98
C ALA A 142 -11.85 17.61 -51.63
N GLU A 143 -11.40 18.83 -51.32
CA GLU A 143 -10.78 19.16 -50.04
C GLU A 143 -11.72 18.93 -48.86
N ILE A 144 -12.98 19.39 -48.95
CA ILE A 144 -14.01 19.15 -47.93
C ILE A 144 -14.23 17.64 -47.72
N HIS A 145 -14.32 16.86 -48.79
CA HIS A 145 -14.47 15.41 -48.69
C HIS A 145 -13.26 14.77 -48.00
N GLN A 146 -12.04 15.21 -48.32
CA GLN A 146 -10.83 14.71 -47.69
C GLN A 146 -10.75 15.06 -46.20
N LEU A 147 -11.08 16.29 -45.82
CA LEU A 147 -11.14 16.72 -44.42
C LEU A 147 -12.20 15.93 -43.63
N ARG A 148 -13.36 15.64 -44.23
CA ARG A 148 -14.39 14.79 -43.59
C ARG A 148 -13.88 13.38 -43.31
N ILE A 149 -13.14 12.77 -44.24
CA ILE A 149 -12.54 11.45 -44.03
C ILE A 149 -11.51 11.49 -42.89
N GLN A 150 -10.69 12.53 -42.83
CA GLN A 150 -9.72 12.72 -41.74
C GLN A 150 -10.41 12.91 -40.38
N ALA A 151 -11.49 13.69 -40.32
CA ALA A 151 -12.27 13.87 -39.11
C ALA A 151 -12.83 12.53 -38.58
N ILE A 152 -13.43 11.73 -39.48
CA ILE A 152 -13.93 10.38 -39.12
C ILE A 152 -12.81 9.49 -38.58
N ALA A 153 -11.62 9.52 -39.20
CA ALA A 153 -10.47 8.75 -38.72
C ALA A 153 -10.03 9.19 -37.31
N LYS A 154 -10.02 10.51 -37.05
CA LYS A 154 -9.69 11.05 -35.72
C LYS A 154 -10.73 10.74 -34.67
N ASP A 155 -12.02 10.77 -35.01
CA ASP A 155 -13.08 10.34 -34.10
C ASP A 155 -12.92 8.85 -33.71
N GLY A 156 -12.54 8.01 -34.66
CA GLY A 156 -12.21 6.60 -34.39
C GLY A 156 -11.02 6.41 -33.45
N GLU A 157 -9.95 7.19 -33.61
CA GLU A 157 -8.80 7.19 -32.69
C GLU A 157 -9.21 7.62 -31.28
N VAL A 158 -10.05 8.66 -31.15
CA VAL A 158 -10.54 9.17 -29.87
C VAL A 158 -11.38 8.13 -29.14
N GLU A 159 -12.33 7.48 -29.80
CA GLU A 159 -13.16 6.45 -29.15
C GLU A 159 -12.33 5.21 -28.75
N ARG A 160 -11.33 4.81 -29.56
CA ARG A 160 -10.38 3.74 -29.19
C ARG A 160 -9.61 4.10 -27.92
N LEU A 161 -9.04 5.30 -27.85
CA LEU A 161 -8.30 5.77 -26.67
C LEU A 161 -9.19 5.87 -25.43
N LYS A 162 -10.45 6.27 -25.60
CA LYS A 162 -11.42 6.35 -24.50
C LYS A 162 -11.73 4.97 -23.91
N VAL A 163 -11.88 3.94 -24.74
CA VAL A 163 -12.03 2.55 -24.28
C VAL A 163 -10.79 2.10 -23.53
N GLU A 164 -9.59 2.32 -24.08
CA GLU A 164 -8.32 1.96 -23.44
C GLU A 164 -8.16 2.65 -22.06
N ILE A 165 -8.49 3.93 -21.95
CA ILE A 165 -8.49 4.67 -20.67
C ILE A 165 -9.46 4.03 -19.67
N SER A 166 -10.66 3.63 -20.10
CA SER A 166 -11.66 3.01 -19.22
C SER A 166 -11.22 1.63 -18.71
N GLU A 167 -10.58 0.83 -19.55
CA GLU A 167 -10.03 -0.48 -19.20
C GLU A 167 -8.86 -0.36 -18.24
N LEU A 168 -7.94 0.59 -18.50
CA LEU A 168 -6.84 0.92 -17.60
C LEU A 168 -7.35 1.42 -16.24
N HIS A 169 -8.39 2.27 -16.24
CA HIS A 169 -9.01 2.75 -15.01
C HIS A 169 -9.60 1.60 -14.19
N LYS A 170 -10.32 0.67 -14.85
CA LYS A 170 -10.87 -0.52 -14.20
C LYS A 170 -9.77 -1.41 -13.60
N SER A 171 -8.70 -1.68 -14.37
CA SER A 171 -7.54 -2.47 -13.91
C SER A 171 -6.84 -1.80 -12.72
N LYS A 172 -6.68 -0.47 -12.75
CA LYS A 172 -6.11 0.31 -11.66
C LYS A 172 -6.97 0.20 -10.39
N CYS A 173 -8.29 0.36 -10.50
CA CYS A 173 -9.19 0.22 -9.36
C CYS A 173 -9.11 -1.16 -8.72
N GLN A 174 -9.14 -2.24 -9.52
CA GLN A 174 -8.99 -3.61 -9.03
C GLN A 174 -7.65 -3.84 -8.31
N SER A 175 -6.57 -3.25 -8.83
CA SER A 175 -5.24 -3.34 -8.19
C SER A 175 -5.21 -2.61 -6.84
N LEU A 176 -5.87 -1.45 -6.73
CA LEU A 176 -5.98 -0.71 -5.46
C LEU A 176 -6.81 -1.48 -4.43
N GLU A 177 -7.93 -2.09 -4.82
CA GLU A 177 -8.75 -2.95 -3.95
C GLU A 177 -7.92 -4.12 -3.38
N LEU A 178 -7.08 -4.75 -4.21
CA LEU A 178 -6.17 -5.81 -3.75
C LEU A 178 -5.12 -5.29 -2.76
N ILE A 179 -4.58 -4.09 -2.95
CA ILE A 179 -3.64 -3.47 -2.02
C ILE A 179 -4.33 -3.21 -0.67
N GLU A 180 -5.52 -2.62 -0.68
CA GLU A 180 -6.29 -2.36 0.55
C GLU A 180 -6.60 -3.64 1.32
N GLN A 181 -6.93 -4.73 0.62
CA GLN A 181 -7.12 -6.05 1.22
C GLN A 181 -5.83 -6.57 1.86
N ARG A 182 -4.69 -6.47 1.16
CA ARG A 182 -3.39 -6.92 1.69
C ARG A 182 -2.95 -6.09 2.90
N ASP A 183 -3.18 -4.79 2.88
CA ASP A 183 -2.90 -3.92 4.02
C ASP A 183 -3.76 -4.27 5.24
N ALA A 184 -5.02 -4.66 5.02
CA ALA A 184 -5.88 -5.15 6.10
C ALA A 184 -5.37 -6.47 6.70
N GLU A 185 -4.96 -7.43 5.86
CA GLU A 185 -4.35 -8.69 6.31
C GLU A 185 -3.03 -8.47 7.07
N ILE A 186 -2.20 -7.52 6.63
CA ILE A 186 -0.96 -7.16 7.32
C ILE A 186 -1.27 -6.61 8.72
N ARG A 187 -2.21 -5.65 8.83
CA ARG A 187 -2.62 -5.10 10.13
C ARG A 187 -3.17 -6.16 11.08
N GLU A 188 -3.94 -7.12 10.58
CA GLU A 188 -4.42 -8.25 11.39
C GLU A 188 -3.26 -9.11 11.91
N LYS A 189 -2.33 -9.49 11.02
CA LYS A 189 -1.15 -10.28 11.38
C LYS A 189 -0.25 -9.55 12.37
N ASP A 190 -0.03 -8.25 12.19
CA ASP A 190 0.72 -7.41 13.12
C ASP A 190 0.06 -7.38 14.50
N GLY A 191 -1.29 -7.30 14.55
CA GLY A 191 -2.04 -7.42 15.80
C GLY A 191 -1.84 -8.77 16.50
N VAL A 192 -1.82 -9.87 15.75
CA VAL A 192 -1.54 -11.22 16.29
C VAL A 192 -0.11 -11.32 16.81
N ILE A 193 0.87 -10.81 16.06
CA ILE A 193 2.27 -10.78 16.46
C ILE A 193 2.44 -9.98 17.76
N GLN A 194 1.83 -8.81 17.85
CA GLN A 194 1.86 -7.98 19.07
C GLN A 194 1.28 -8.73 20.27
N SER A 195 0.15 -9.44 20.09
CA SER A 195 -0.43 -10.26 21.17
C SER A 195 0.52 -11.37 21.66
N TYR A 196 1.24 -12.03 20.75
CA TYR A 196 2.25 -13.03 21.13
C TYR A 196 3.45 -12.39 21.82
N HIS A 197 3.89 -11.22 21.35
CA HIS A 197 4.96 -10.47 21.99
C HIS A 197 4.60 -10.10 23.43
N ASP A 198 3.40 -9.53 23.65
CA ASP A 198 2.92 -9.18 24.99
C ASP A 198 2.83 -10.40 25.91
N LYS A 199 2.40 -11.56 25.39
CA LYS A 199 2.38 -12.82 26.17
C LYS A 199 3.78 -13.26 26.59
N MET A 200 4.76 -13.20 25.70
CA MET A 200 6.14 -13.57 26.01
C MET A 200 6.73 -12.64 27.08
N VAL A 201 6.52 -11.32 26.95
CA VAL A 201 6.97 -10.34 27.94
C VAL A 201 6.35 -10.62 29.31
N ASN A 202 5.02 -10.79 29.37
CA ASN A 202 4.32 -11.10 30.62
C ASN A 202 4.81 -12.41 31.26
N GLN A 203 5.11 -13.43 30.45
CA GLN A 203 5.67 -14.69 30.94
C GLN A 203 7.10 -14.52 31.46
N ALA A 204 7.93 -13.74 30.77
CA ALA A 204 9.29 -13.42 31.21
C ALA A 204 9.28 -12.66 32.54
N ASP A 205 8.44 -11.64 32.69
CA ASP A 205 8.28 -10.88 33.93
C ASP A 205 7.76 -11.75 35.08
N SER A 206 6.78 -12.63 34.80
CA SER A 206 6.28 -13.59 35.79
C SER A 206 7.36 -14.59 36.22
N SER A 207 8.19 -15.05 35.29
CA SER A 207 9.31 -15.96 35.57
C SER A 207 10.36 -15.27 36.44
N ALA A 208 10.78 -14.06 36.07
CA ALA A 208 11.72 -13.27 36.84
C ALA A 208 11.21 -13.00 38.27
N GLY A 209 9.91 -12.70 38.44
CA GLY A 209 9.31 -12.54 39.76
C GLY A 209 9.31 -13.82 40.60
N LYS A 210 9.09 -14.99 39.98
CA LYS A 210 9.20 -16.28 40.68
C LYS A 210 10.63 -16.60 41.07
N GLU A 211 11.59 -16.35 40.18
CA GLU A 211 13.02 -16.58 40.41
C GLU A 211 13.55 -15.71 41.56
N ALA A 212 13.18 -14.42 41.59
CA ALA A 212 13.50 -13.53 42.71
C ALA A 212 12.96 -14.06 44.05
N ARG A 213 11.73 -14.59 44.07
CA ARG A 213 11.13 -15.19 45.26
C ARG A 213 11.80 -16.50 45.67
N ILE A 214 12.24 -17.32 44.71
CA ILE A 214 13.03 -18.52 44.97
C ILE A 214 14.34 -18.14 45.67
N HIS A 215 15.09 -17.19 45.13
CA HIS A 215 16.33 -16.72 45.75
C HIS A 215 16.12 -16.15 47.16
N GLU A 216 15.03 -15.43 47.40
CA GLU A 216 14.69 -14.97 48.74
C GLU A 216 14.49 -16.15 49.71
N VAL A 217 13.73 -17.17 49.30
CA VAL A 217 13.48 -18.37 50.12
C VAL A 217 14.75 -19.19 50.33
N GLU A 218 15.59 -19.34 49.30
CA GLU A 218 16.90 -20.00 49.39
C GLU A 218 17.83 -19.29 50.38
N SER A 219 17.85 -17.95 50.36
CA SER A 219 18.64 -17.18 51.32
C SER A 219 18.13 -17.36 52.77
N LYS A 220 16.81 -17.41 52.98
CA LYS A 220 16.21 -17.70 54.29
C LYS A 220 16.52 -19.13 54.75
N LEU A 221 16.46 -20.10 53.84
CA LEU A 221 16.77 -21.50 54.15
C LEU A 221 18.24 -21.66 54.58
N THR A 222 19.17 -21.07 53.83
CA THR A 222 20.61 -21.11 54.17
C THR A 222 20.89 -20.45 55.53
N HIS A 223 20.21 -19.34 55.85
CA HIS A 223 20.29 -18.71 57.17
C HIS A 223 19.73 -19.61 58.30
N CYS A 224 18.56 -20.23 58.09
CA CYS A 224 17.97 -21.17 59.03
C CYS A 224 18.88 -22.39 59.24
N GLN A 225 19.44 -22.97 58.18
CA GLN A 225 20.39 -24.08 58.27
C GLN A 225 21.64 -23.71 59.07
N ALA A 226 22.23 -22.53 58.83
CA ALA A 226 23.36 -22.04 59.62
C ALA A 226 23.00 -21.91 61.10
N THR A 227 21.78 -21.45 61.40
CA THR A 227 21.27 -21.33 62.78
C THR A 227 21.05 -22.69 63.43
N CYS A 228 20.47 -23.66 62.70
CA CYS A 228 20.30 -25.03 63.17
C CYS A 228 21.64 -25.70 63.48
N ASN A 229 22.63 -25.58 62.58
CA ASN A 229 23.97 -26.14 62.79
C ASN A 229 24.63 -25.56 64.05
N ARG A 230 24.48 -24.26 64.31
CA ARG A 230 24.97 -23.62 65.54
C ARG A 230 24.30 -24.20 66.78
N ILE A 231 22.97 -24.32 66.79
CA ILE A 231 22.21 -24.87 67.91
C ILE A 231 22.60 -26.34 68.15
N GLU A 232 22.83 -27.11 67.08
CA GLU A 232 23.25 -28.50 67.18
C GLU A 232 24.65 -28.63 67.82
N GLN A 233 25.59 -27.76 67.44
CA GLN A 233 26.90 -27.68 68.11
C GLN A 233 26.78 -27.30 69.60
N GLU A 234 25.94 -26.31 69.94
CA GLU A 234 25.69 -25.92 71.33
C GLU A 234 25.07 -27.07 72.14
N LYS A 235 24.12 -27.80 71.55
CA LYS A 235 23.52 -29.00 72.14
C LYS A 235 24.57 -30.07 72.42
N GLU A 236 25.41 -30.43 71.44
CA GLU A 236 26.46 -31.44 71.63
C GLU A 236 27.45 -31.06 72.75
N LEU A 237 27.82 -29.78 72.84
CA LEU A 237 28.68 -29.27 73.90
C LEU A 237 28.01 -29.42 75.28
N LEU A 238 26.73 -29.07 75.39
CA LEU A 238 25.95 -29.23 76.62
C LEU A 238 25.79 -30.71 77.02
N GLU A 239 25.55 -31.61 76.07
CA GLU A 239 25.46 -33.05 76.32
C GLU A 239 26.79 -33.61 76.84
N LYS A 240 27.93 -33.24 76.22
CA LYS A 240 29.27 -33.61 76.70
C LYS A 240 29.53 -33.09 78.11
N HIS A 241 29.15 -31.86 78.40
CA HIS A 241 29.31 -31.26 79.73
C HIS A 241 28.45 -31.96 80.80
N ASN A 242 27.19 -32.29 80.48
CA ASN A 242 26.30 -33.02 81.37
C ASN A 242 26.83 -34.44 81.66
N LEU A 243 27.31 -35.16 80.64
CA LEU A 243 27.93 -36.48 80.83
C LEU A 243 29.14 -36.41 81.75
N TRP A 244 30.02 -35.42 81.56
CA TRP A 244 31.18 -35.22 82.44
C TRP A 244 30.77 -34.94 83.89
N LEU A 245 29.75 -34.10 84.11
CA LEU A 245 29.21 -33.83 85.45
C LEU A 245 28.64 -35.09 86.10
N ASP A 246 27.92 -35.92 85.35
CA ASP A 246 27.38 -37.19 85.85
C ASP A 246 28.49 -38.18 86.23
N GLU A 247 29.55 -38.28 85.43
CA GLU A 247 30.73 -39.11 85.73
C GLU A 247 31.44 -38.63 86.99
N GLU A 248 31.66 -37.32 87.13
CA GLU A 248 32.29 -36.70 88.32
C GLU A 248 31.42 -36.92 89.56
N LEU A 249 30.10 -36.75 89.45
CA LEU A 249 29.16 -37.04 90.54
C LEU A 249 29.19 -38.52 90.95
N LYS A 250 29.17 -39.44 89.99
CA LYS A 250 29.31 -40.89 90.25
C LYS A 250 30.63 -41.22 90.94
N ALA A 251 31.74 -40.61 90.49
CA ALA A 251 33.05 -40.80 91.09
C ALA A 251 33.07 -40.30 92.55
N LYS A 252 32.53 -39.10 92.83
CA LYS A 252 32.42 -38.56 94.18
C LYS A 252 31.55 -39.42 95.10
N VAL A 253 30.39 -39.88 94.61
CA VAL A 253 29.51 -40.78 95.37
C VAL A 253 30.22 -42.09 95.70
N LYS A 254 30.93 -42.68 94.73
CA LYS A 254 31.71 -43.90 94.95
C LYS A 254 32.80 -43.68 96.00
N ASN A 255 33.60 -42.62 95.88
CA ASN A 255 34.64 -42.27 96.84
C ASN A 255 34.09 -42.08 98.25
N LEU A 256 32.97 -41.38 98.40
CA LEU A 256 32.30 -41.21 99.70
C LEU A 256 31.77 -42.54 100.25
N SER A 257 31.27 -43.44 99.39
CA SER A 257 30.80 -44.76 99.82
C SER A 257 31.94 -45.68 100.26
N ASP A 258 33.07 -45.66 99.55
CA ASP A 258 34.26 -46.44 99.89
C ASP A 258 34.92 -45.90 101.17
N LEU A 259 34.97 -44.58 101.36
CA LEU A 259 35.44 -43.96 102.60
C LEU A 259 34.55 -44.34 103.79
N ARG A 260 33.22 -44.33 103.63
CA ARG A 260 32.28 -44.80 104.68
C ARG A 260 32.53 -46.26 105.05
N LYS A 261 32.75 -47.14 104.07
CA LYS A 261 33.07 -48.56 104.33
C LYS A 261 34.39 -48.70 105.07
N ALA A 262 35.46 -48.04 104.61
CA ALA A 262 36.75 -48.07 105.27
C ALA A 262 36.69 -47.57 106.72
N ASN A 263 35.93 -46.49 106.98
CA ASN A 263 35.69 -46.01 108.33
C ASN A 263 34.92 -47.03 109.19
N MET A 264 33.89 -47.69 108.64
CA MET A 264 33.14 -48.73 109.35
C MET A 264 34.01 -49.95 109.67
N ASP A 265 34.86 -50.38 108.73
CA ASP A 265 35.82 -51.46 108.95
C ASP A 265 36.83 -51.07 110.04
N GLU A 266 37.34 -49.84 110.01
CA GLU A 266 38.27 -49.33 111.02
C GLU A 266 37.62 -49.15 112.40
N GLU A 267 36.38 -48.65 112.46
CA GLU A 267 35.56 -48.59 113.68
C GLU A 267 35.35 -49.99 114.25
N SER A 268 35.06 -50.99 113.42
CA SER A 268 34.90 -52.38 113.85
C SER A 268 36.22 -52.97 114.37
N ARG A 269 37.35 -52.67 113.70
CA ARG A 269 38.70 -53.08 114.11
C ARG A 269 39.10 -52.46 115.44
N MET A 270 38.87 -51.15 115.61
CA MET A 270 39.11 -50.43 116.86
C MET A 270 38.21 -50.96 117.97
N SER A 271 36.92 -51.18 117.70
CA SER A 271 35.97 -51.77 118.67
C SER A 271 36.41 -53.16 119.12
N ALA A 272 36.88 -54.01 118.20
CA ALA A 272 37.44 -55.32 118.54
C ALA A 272 38.72 -55.19 119.38
N LYS A 273 39.60 -54.23 119.06
CA LYS A 273 40.81 -53.99 119.85
C LYS A 273 40.51 -53.47 121.25
N ILE A 274 39.52 -52.59 121.39
CA ILE A 274 39.01 -52.13 122.69
C ILE A 274 38.50 -53.32 123.50
N ALA A 275 37.62 -54.15 122.92
CA ALA A 275 37.08 -55.33 123.60
C ALA A 275 38.18 -56.31 124.07
N GLU A 276 39.24 -56.49 123.26
CA GLU A 276 40.39 -57.31 123.64
C GLU A 276 41.20 -56.69 124.78
N LEU A 277 41.47 -55.38 124.74
CA LEU A 277 42.15 -54.67 125.83
C LEU A 277 41.31 -54.70 127.12
N GLU A 278 39.99 -54.57 127.03
CA GLU A 278 39.07 -54.72 128.16
C GLU A 278 39.15 -56.12 128.78
N ARG A 279 39.27 -57.17 127.96
CA ARG A 279 39.50 -58.55 128.40
C ARG A 279 40.86 -58.70 129.10
N GLU A 280 41.93 -58.21 128.50
CA GLU A 280 43.30 -58.25 129.07
C GLU A 280 43.38 -57.49 130.41
N ILE A 281 42.73 -56.33 130.53
CA ILE A 281 42.63 -55.56 131.77
C ILE A 281 41.86 -56.36 132.83
N SER A 282 40.73 -56.96 132.45
CA SER A 282 39.92 -57.78 133.36
C SER A 282 40.72 -58.97 133.88
N GLU A 283 41.48 -59.65 133.01
CA GLU A 283 42.39 -60.73 133.36
C GLU A 283 43.53 -60.27 134.27
N SER A 284 44.21 -59.18 133.92
CA SER A 284 45.28 -58.58 134.71
C SER A 284 44.78 -58.16 136.09
N THR A 285 43.59 -57.56 136.17
CA THR A 285 42.93 -57.18 137.42
C THR A 285 42.59 -58.41 138.25
N SER A 286 42.09 -59.49 137.63
CA SER A 286 41.81 -60.75 138.31
C SER A 286 43.09 -61.43 138.82
N SER A 287 44.17 -61.41 138.04
CA SER A 287 45.48 -61.96 138.40
C SER A 287 46.12 -61.17 139.54
N LEU A 288 46.06 -59.84 139.45
CA LEU A 288 46.49 -58.93 140.52
C LEU A 288 45.69 -59.17 141.80
N ARG A 289 44.38 -59.44 141.71
CA ARG A 289 43.54 -59.79 142.87
C ARG A 289 44.01 -61.09 143.52
N ARG A 290 44.18 -62.17 142.75
CA ARG A 290 44.71 -63.46 143.24
C ARG A 290 46.11 -63.32 143.85
N SER A 291 46.96 -62.49 143.24
CA SER A 291 48.28 -62.14 143.77
C SER A 291 48.19 -61.44 145.12
N LYS A 292 47.32 -60.41 145.24
CA LYS A 292 47.06 -59.72 146.51
C LYS A 292 46.49 -60.67 147.57
N GLU A 293 45.57 -61.55 147.21
CA GLU A 293 45.03 -62.60 148.10
C GLU A 293 46.17 -63.50 148.59
N ARG A 294 47.04 -63.96 147.69
CA ARG A 294 48.21 -64.79 148.04
C ARG A 294 49.26 -64.05 148.87
N ILE A 295 49.48 -62.76 148.61
CA ILE A 295 50.33 -61.91 149.45
C ILE A 295 49.71 -61.81 150.85
N SER A 296 48.40 -61.55 150.97
CA SER A 296 47.72 -61.50 152.26
C SER A 296 47.80 -62.83 153.02
N GLU A 297 47.66 -63.97 152.33
CA GLU A 297 47.87 -65.30 152.91
C GLU A 297 49.32 -65.49 153.40
N LEU A 298 50.31 -65.08 152.61
CA LEU A 298 51.73 -65.14 152.99
C LEU A 298 52.06 -64.21 154.15
N GLU A 299 51.51 -62.99 154.17
CA GLU A 299 51.62 -62.04 155.28
C GLU A 299 51.02 -62.63 156.56
N GLN A 300 49.85 -63.26 156.49
CA GLN A 300 49.26 -63.98 157.63
C GLN A 300 50.15 -65.13 158.11
N ARG A 301 50.76 -65.88 157.18
CA ARG A 301 51.66 -67.00 157.49
C ARG A 301 52.99 -66.54 158.09
N VAL A 302 53.54 -65.43 157.61
CA VAL A 302 54.70 -64.76 158.21
C VAL A 302 54.34 -64.27 159.60
N SER A 303 53.21 -63.60 159.78
CA SER A 303 52.76 -63.15 161.11
C SER A 303 52.53 -64.32 162.08
N TYR A 304 52.00 -65.45 161.59
CA TYR A 304 51.88 -66.68 162.36
C TYR A 304 53.25 -67.23 162.77
N MET A 305 54.19 -67.35 161.83
CA MET A 305 55.56 -67.79 162.10
C MET A 305 56.30 -66.84 163.05
N GLU A 306 56.13 -65.53 162.91
CA GLU A 306 56.71 -64.52 163.81
C GLU A 306 56.20 -64.71 165.25
N LYS A 307 54.90 -65.00 165.41
CA LYS A 307 54.31 -65.32 166.72
C LYS A 307 54.83 -66.64 167.28
N GLU A 308 54.96 -67.69 166.45
CA GLU A 308 55.58 -68.95 166.88
C GLU A 308 57.04 -68.75 167.31
N LEU A 309 57.81 -67.96 166.56
CA LEU A 309 59.22 -67.68 166.82
C LEU A 309 59.40 -66.83 168.08
N LEU A 310 58.51 -65.85 168.31
CA LEU A 310 58.43 -65.15 169.60
C LEU A 310 58.07 -66.10 170.74
N SER A 311 57.11 -67.00 170.56
CA SER A 311 56.76 -67.99 171.58
C SER A 311 57.91 -68.96 171.88
N ALA A 312 58.66 -69.37 170.85
CA ALA A 312 59.83 -70.24 170.98
C ALA A 312 61.00 -69.50 171.65
N LYS A 313 61.17 -68.21 171.35
CA LYS A 313 62.14 -67.33 172.00
C LYS A 313 61.79 -67.11 173.47
N ASP A 314 60.53 -66.86 173.80
CA ASP A 314 60.07 -66.69 175.19
C ASP A 314 60.18 -68.00 175.98
N ALA A 315 59.91 -69.14 175.33
CA ALA A 315 60.14 -70.48 175.91
C ALA A 315 61.63 -70.77 176.16
N ALA A 316 62.51 -70.37 175.23
CA ALA A 316 63.96 -70.49 175.38
C ALA A 316 64.49 -69.58 176.49
N ALA A 317 64.03 -68.32 176.57
CA ALA A 317 64.40 -67.37 177.61
C ALA A 317 63.92 -67.81 179.01
N ALA A 318 62.72 -68.39 179.11
CA ALA A 318 62.22 -68.98 180.35
C ALA A 318 63.06 -70.19 180.80
N ASN A 319 63.59 -70.97 179.85
CA ASN A 319 64.46 -72.11 180.15
C ASN A 319 65.87 -71.67 180.59
N GLU A 320 66.42 -70.62 179.99
CA GLU A 320 67.70 -70.01 180.41
C GLU A 320 67.62 -69.42 181.82
N GLN A 321 66.52 -68.73 182.18
CA GLN A 321 66.32 -68.23 183.55
C GLN A 321 66.22 -69.35 184.59
N ARG A 322 65.65 -70.50 184.21
CA ARG A 322 65.51 -71.66 185.10
C ARG A 322 66.84 -72.34 185.39
N LEU A 323 67.69 -72.49 184.37
CA LEU A 323 69.03 -73.07 184.50
C LEU A 323 70.02 -72.14 185.21
N GLY A 324 69.86 -70.81 185.07
CA GLY A 324 70.66 -69.83 185.80
C GLY A 324 70.40 -69.81 187.31
N ALA A 325 69.19 -70.20 187.75
CA ALA A 325 68.83 -70.23 189.16
C ALA A 325 69.38 -71.47 189.92
N GLU A 326 69.75 -72.54 189.22
CA GLU A 326 70.14 -73.81 189.84
C GLU A 326 71.66 -73.95 190.10
N LEU A 327 72.50 -73.01 189.64
CA LEU A 327 73.96 -73.03 189.83
C LEU A 327 74.47 -72.07 190.92
N SER A 328 73.57 -71.47 191.71
CA SER A 328 73.91 -70.64 192.88
C SER A 328 73.60 -71.38 194.19
N THR A 329 74.38 -72.43 194.49
CA THR A 329 74.71 -72.96 195.84
C THR A 329 75.85 -73.97 195.73
#